data_AF-A0A3G9J7U0-F1
#
_entry.id   AF-A0A3G9J7U0-F1
#
_cell.length_a   1.000
_cell.length_b   1.000
_cell.length_c   1.000
_cell.angle_alpha   90.00
_cell.angle_beta   90.00
_cell.angle_gamma   90.00
#
_symmetry.space_group_name_H-M   'P 1'
#
loop_
_entity.id
_entity.type
_entity.pdbx_description
1 polymer ?
#
loop_
_entity_poly.entity_id
_entity_poly.type
_entity_poly.pdbx_seq_one_letter_code
_entity_poly.pdbx_strand_id
1 'polypeptide(L)'
;MNRILRNLIIYLLAVFPTIIVVHLLINYYPNTGLGRIVAIPIIFIINTLIIVAGIIIQKISRPYLSTISWLVLIITTIFVAVSIYPQEYGPPVIEQIINRWFMA
;
A
#
# COMPACT_ATOMS: atom_id res chain seq x y z
N MET A 1 3.43 27.76 5.13
CA MET A 1 4.03 26.42 5.23
C MET A 1 4.94 26.17 4.03
N ASN A 2 6.20 25.80 4.27
CA ASN A 2 7.16 25.55 3.19
C ASN A 2 6.70 24.39 2.29
N ARG A 3 6.94 24.50 0.97
CA ARG A 3 6.49 23.49 -0.02
C ARG A 3 7.04 22.10 0.30
N ILE A 4 8.28 22.02 0.78
CA ILE A 4 8.93 20.77 1.20
C ILE A 4 8.19 20.17 2.41
N LEU A 5 7.94 20.96 3.44
CA LEU A 5 7.23 20.53 4.64
C LEU A 5 5.82 20.01 4.32
N ARG A 6 5.08 20.70 3.44
CA ARG A 6 3.76 20.24 2.99
C ARG A 6 3.82 18.87 2.30
N ASN A 7 4.77 18.69 1.37
CA ASN A 7 4.90 17.41 0.67
C ASN A 7 5.32 16.28 1.60
N LEU A 8 6.16 16.57 2.61
CA LEU A 8 6.52 15.62 3.64
C LEU A 8 5.30 15.18 4.45
N ILE A 9 4.46 16.12 4.90
CA ILE A 9 3.21 15.80 5.61
C ILE A 9 2.30 14.92 4.75
N ILE A 10 2.11 15.29 3.48
CA ILE A 10 1.30 14.51 2.53
C ILE A 10 1.85 13.09 2.37
N TYR A 11 3.18 12.96 2.23
CA TYR A 11 3.83 11.66 2.14
C TYR A 11 3.60 10.81 3.40
N LEU A 12 3.80 11.38 4.59
CA LEU A 12 3.59 10.68 5.86
C LEU A 12 2.14 10.21 6.01
N LEU A 13 1.17 11.06 5.63
CA LEU A 13 -0.25 10.69 5.62
C LEU A 13 -0.56 9.58 4.61
N ALA A 14 0.04 9.64 3.41
CA ALA A 14 -0.17 8.64 2.36
C ALA A 14 0.52 7.29 2.64
N VAL A 15 1.59 7.26 3.43
CA VAL A 15 2.25 6.02 3.88
C VAL A 15 1.47 5.35 5.02
N PHE A 16 0.70 6.11 5.80
CA PHE A 16 -0.03 5.58 6.95
C PHE A 16 -0.93 4.37 6.65
N PRO A 17 -1.72 4.35 5.55
CA PRO A 17 -2.45 3.15 5.12
C PRO A 17 -1.55 1.93 4.87
N THR A 18 -0.34 2.12 4.30
CA THR A 18 0.61 1.01 4.10
C THR A 18 1.06 0.42 5.43
N ILE A 19 1.33 1.26 6.43
CA ILE A 19 1.70 0.79 7.78
C ILE A 19 0.56 -0.04 8.39
N ILE A 20 -0.68 0.46 8.30
CA ILE A 20 -1.86 -0.26 8.80
C ILE A 20 -2.00 -1.61 8.10
N VAL A 21 -1.94 -1.63 6.77
CA VAL A 21 -2.11 -2.88 6.00
C VAL A 21 -1.00 -3.87 6.30
N VAL A 22 0.27 -3.44 6.37
CA VAL A 22 1.37 -4.33 6.75
C VAL A 22 1.16 -4.88 8.18
N HIS A 23 0.72 -4.05 9.12
CA HIS A 23 0.41 -4.50 10.48
C HIS A 23 -0.71 -5.56 10.49
N LEU A 24 -1.79 -5.34 9.73
CA LEU A 24 -2.87 -6.31 9.56
C LEU A 24 -2.36 -7.62 8.92
N LEU A 25 -1.55 -7.52 7.87
CA LEU A 25 -0.98 -8.69 7.18
C LEU A 25 -0.11 -9.53 8.11
N ILE A 26 0.69 -8.90 8.98
CA ILE A 26 1.51 -9.58 9.98
C ILE A 26 0.66 -10.35 10.98
N ASN A 27 -0.44 -9.76 11.45
CA ASN A 27 -1.27 -10.35 12.50
C ASN A 27 -2.23 -11.44 11.97
N TYR A 28 -2.81 -11.23 10.78
CA TYR A 28 -3.84 -12.13 10.23
C TYR A 28 -3.28 -13.21 9.30
N TYR A 29 -2.10 -12.99 8.72
CA TYR A 29 -1.47 -13.92 7.79
C TYR A 29 -0.05 -14.29 8.24
N PRO A 30 0.11 -15.01 9.36
CA PRO A 30 1.42 -15.28 9.96
C PRO A 30 2.30 -16.27 9.17
N ASN A 31 1.74 -17.00 8.20
CA ASN A 31 2.39 -18.07 7.43
C ASN A 31 3.39 -17.56 6.37
N THR A 32 4.33 -16.71 6.79
CA THR A 32 5.22 -15.93 5.91
C THR A 32 6.70 -16.15 6.15
N GLY A 33 7.04 -16.85 7.24
CA GLY A 33 8.40 -17.18 7.69
C GLY A 33 9.45 -16.11 7.42
N LEU A 34 10.50 -16.49 6.69
CA LEU A 34 11.61 -15.62 6.31
C LEU A 34 11.23 -14.68 5.15
N GLY A 35 10.28 -15.08 4.31
CA GLY A 35 9.80 -14.28 3.18
C GLY A 35 9.33 -12.88 3.62
N ARG A 36 8.71 -12.78 4.80
CA ARG A 36 8.25 -11.50 5.39
C ARG A 36 9.38 -10.48 5.58
N ILE A 37 10.57 -10.91 5.97
CA ILE A 37 11.71 -10.03 6.29
C ILE A 37 12.14 -9.26 5.04
N VAL A 38 12.07 -9.91 3.88
CA VAL A 38 12.42 -9.31 2.58
C VAL A 38 11.22 -8.57 1.98
N ALA A 39 10.01 -9.12 2.10
CA ALA A 39 8.82 -8.55 1.48
C ALA A 39 8.39 -7.22 2.08
N ILE A 40 8.45 -7.04 3.41
CA ILE A 40 8.02 -5.78 4.05
C ILE A 40 8.84 -4.59 3.53
N PRO A 41 10.19 -4.61 3.52
CA PRO A 41 10.98 -3.54 2.90
C PRO A 41 10.61 -3.28 1.45
N ILE A 42 10.40 -4.33 0.64
CA ILE A 42 10.02 -4.21 -0.77
C ILE A 42 8.66 -3.51 -0.92
N ILE A 43 7.67 -3.88 -0.11
CA ILE A 43 6.34 -3.23 -0.09
C ILE A 43 6.48 -1.74 0.21
N PHE A 44 7.28 -1.37 1.23
CA PHE A 44 7.51 0.04 1.56
C PHE A 44 8.23 0.81 0.45
N ILE A 45 9.21 0.20 -0.22
CA ILE A 45 9.91 0.81 -1.36
C ILE A 45 8.93 1.06 -2.50
N ILE A 46 8.17 0.05 -2.92
CA ILE A 46 7.23 0.16 -4.04
C ILE A 46 6.12 1.18 -3.72
N ASN A 47 5.51 1.09 -2.53
CA ASN A 47 4.47 2.05 -2.14
C ASN A 47 5.02 3.48 -2.00
N THR A 48 6.26 3.64 -1.54
CA THR A 48 6.93 4.95 -1.54
C THR A 48 7.08 5.50 -2.95
N LEU A 49 7.52 4.69 -3.92
CA LEU A 49 7.62 5.11 -5.32
C LEU A 49 6.25 5.51 -5.90
N ILE A 50 5.20 4.75 -5.61
CA ILE A 50 3.82 5.05 -6.03
C ILE A 50 3.35 6.39 -5.42
N ILE A 51 3.56 6.59 -4.12
CA ILE A 51 3.16 7.83 -3.43
C ILE A 51 3.92 9.04 -4.01
N VAL A 52 5.24 8.93 -4.18
CA VAL A 52 6.06 10.00 -4.74
C VAL A 52 5.62 10.33 -6.17
N ALA A 53 5.37 9.32 -7.00
CA ALA A 53 4.83 9.52 -8.34
C ALA A 53 3.47 10.24 -8.30
N GLY A 54 2.57 9.83 -7.40
CA GLY A 54 1.30 10.51 -7.17
C GLY A 54 1.45 11.98 -6.81
N ILE A 55 2.35 12.31 -5.86
CA ILE A 55 2.65 13.69 -5.46
C ILE A 55 3.20 14.51 -6.64
N ILE A 56 4.00 13.92 -7.53
CA ILE A 56 4.53 14.60 -8.72
C ILE A 56 3.42 14.84 -9.74
N ILE A 57 2.64 13.81 -10.06
CA ILE A 57 1.52 13.88 -11.03
C ILE A 57 0.48 14.90 -10.58
N GLN A 58 0.23 15.02 -9.28
CA GLN A 58 -0.74 15.97 -8.77
C GLN A 58 -0.32 17.44 -8.96
N LYS A 59 0.98 17.72 -9.14
CA LYS A 59 1.47 19.07 -9.49
C LYS A 59 1.06 19.52 -10.88
N ILE A 60 0.78 18.58 -11.79
CA ILE A 60 0.42 18.82 -13.19
C ILE A 60 -1.07 18.55 -13.47
N SER A 61 -1.80 18.02 -12.48
CA SER A 61 -3.21 17.61 -12.62
C SER A 61 -4.19 18.71 -12.19
N ARG A 62 -5.40 18.67 -12.75
CA ARG A 62 -6.50 19.59 -12.35
C ARG A 62 -7.02 19.26 -10.95
N PRO A 63 -7.46 20.26 -10.16
CA PRO A 63 -7.79 20.08 -8.73
C PRO A 63 -8.95 19.12 -8.46
N TYR A 64 -9.93 18.98 -9.37
CA TYR A 64 -11.04 18.03 -9.19
C TYR A 64 -10.64 16.56 -9.32
N LEU A 65 -9.53 16.26 -10.02
CA LEU A 65 -8.96 14.91 -10.06
C LEU A 65 -8.17 14.57 -8.79
N SER A 66 -7.93 15.55 -7.92
CA SER A 66 -7.07 15.41 -6.74
C SER A 66 -7.61 14.38 -5.75
N THR A 67 -8.91 14.43 -5.40
CA THR A 67 -9.46 13.51 -4.39
C THR A 67 -9.58 12.08 -4.92
N ILE A 68 -10.08 11.91 -6.15
CA ILE A 68 -10.19 10.59 -6.78
C ILE A 68 -8.81 9.98 -7.00
N SER A 69 -7.82 10.76 -7.44
CA SER A 69 -6.44 10.27 -7.60
C SER A 69 -5.84 9.80 -6.28
N TRP A 70 -6.09 10.48 -5.16
CA TRP A 70 -5.65 10.00 -3.84
C TRP A 70 -6.33 8.70 -3.42
N LEU A 71 -7.64 8.58 -3.65
CA LEU A 71 -8.38 7.33 -3.39
C LEU A 71 -7.82 6.17 -4.20
N VAL A 72 -7.64 6.36 -5.51
CA VAL A 72 -7.04 5.36 -6.40
C VAL A 72 -5.64 5.00 -5.93
N LEU A 73 -4.81 5.99 -5.57
CA LEU A 73 -3.46 5.77 -5.08
C LEU A 73 -3.45 4.92 -3.80
N ILE A 74 -4.30 5.24 -2.82
CA ILE A 74 -4.42 4.44 -1.59
C ILE A 74 -4.81 3.00 -1.95
N ILE A 75 -5.85 2.80 -2.76
CA ILE A 75 -6.27 1.47 -3.20
C ILE A 75 -5.12 0.71 -3.89
N THR A 76 -4.37 1.37 -4.76
CA THR A 76 -3.20 0.78 -5.42
C THR A 76 -2.14 0.35 -4.40
N THR A 77 -1.81 1.20 -3.41
CA THR A 77 -0.82 0.83 -2.38
C THR A 77 -1.25 -0.35 -1.51
N ILE A 78 -2.55 -0.44 -1.19
CA ILE A 78 -3.12 -1.58 -0.48
C ILE A 78 -3.05 -2.85 -1.34
N PHE A 79 -3.47 -2.75 -2.59
CA PHE A 79 -3.45 -3.86 -3.54
C PHE A 79 -2.04 -4.42 -3.75
N VAL A 80 -1.05 -3.53 -3.90
CA VAL A 80 0.37 -3.90 -4.02
C VAL A 80 0.85 -4.61 -2.76
N ALA A 81 0.56 -4.06 -1.57
CA ALA A 81 0.96 -4.68 -0.31
C ALA A 81 0.38 -6.10 -0.17
N VAL A 82 -0.91 -6.26 -0.41
CA VAL A 82 -1.61 -7.55 -0.31
C VAL A 82 -1.12 -8.56 -1.36
N SER A 83 -0.84 -8.11 -2.59
CA SER A 83 -0.38 -8.99 -3.67
C SER A 83 1.05 -9.48 -3.48
N ILE A 84 1.92 -8.65 -2.91
CA ILE A 84 3.34 -8.97 -2.72
C ILE A 84 3.58 -9.73 -1.41
N TYR A 85 2.72 -9.56 -0.40
CA TYR A 85 2.92 -10.16 0.90
C TYR A 85 2.94 -11.70 0.78
N PRO A 86 4.05 -12.36 1.16
CA PRO A 86 4.27 -13.76 0.84
C PRO A 86 3.37 -14.65 1.67
N GLN A 87 3.12 -15.87 1.20
CA GLN A 87 2.63 -16.97 2.02
C GLN A 87 3.53 -18.18 1.70
N GLU A 88 4.30 -18.65 2.67
CA GLU A 88 5.17 -19.82 2.50
C GLU A 88 4.37 -21.13 2.43
N TYR A 89 3.24 -21.15 3.14
CA TYR A 89 2.29 -22.26 3.14
C TYR A 89 0.89 -21.76 2.81
N GLY A 90 0.24 -22.44 1.86
CA GLY A 90 -1.10 -22.11 1.41
C GLY A 90 -1.13 -21.07 0.28
N PRO A 91 -2.33 -20.69 -0.17
CA PRO A 91 -2.49 -19.77 -1.28
C PRO A 91 -2.08 -18.33 -0.89
N PRO A 92 -1.71 -17.48 -1.86
CA PRO A 92 -1.44 -16.06 -1.63
C PRO A 92 -2.56 -15.35 -0.84
N VAL A 93 -2.20 -14.28 -0.11
CA VAL A 93 -3.16 -13.51 0.69
C VAL A 93 -4.34 -13.02 -0.15
N ILE A 94 -4.07 -12.55 -1.37
CA ILE A 94 -5.12 -12.05 -2.27
C ILE A 94 -6.14 -13.14 -2.63
N GLU A 95 -5.67 -14.37 -2.86
CA GLU A 95 -6.55 -15.51 -3.15
C GLU A 95 -7.36 -15.90 -1.90
N GLN A 96 -6.75 -15.88 -0.72
CA GLN A 96 -7.46 -16.15 0.53
C GLN A 96 -8.59 -15.14 0.76
N ILE A 97 -8.35 -13.86 0.48
CA ILE A 97 -9.37 -12.81 0.58
C ILE A 97 -10.49 -13.09 -0.44
N ILE A 98 -10.15 -13.24 -1.72
CA ILE A 98 -11.12 -13.48 -2.80
C ILE A 98 -11.97 -14.70 -2.49
N ASN A 99 -11.34 -15.84 -2.21
CA ASN A 99 -12.05 -17.09 -1.91
C ASN A 99 -13.00 -16.94 -0.72
N ARG A 100 -12.59 -16.21 0.33
CA ARG A 100 -13.44 -15.96 1.50
C ARG A 100 -14.66 -15.09 1.19
N TRP A 101 -14.55 -14.15 0.26
CA TRP A 101 -15.67 -13.28 -0.14
C TRP A 101 -16.62 -13.93 -1.14
N PHE A 102 -16.14 -14.83 -2.01
CA PHE A 102 -16.97 -15.50 -3.01
C PHE A 102 -17.59 -16.83 -2.54
N MET A 103 -17.06 -17.43 -1.47
CA MET A 103 -17.62 -18.65 -0.86
C MET A 103 -18.48 -18.39 0.39
N ALA A 104 -18.65 -17.13 0.79
CA ALA A 104 -19.54 -16.69 1.87
C ALA A 104 -20.87 -16.19 1.30
#